data_AF-A0A419EEQ0-F1
#
_entry.id   AF-A0A419EEQ0-F1
#
_cell.length_a   1.000
_cell.length_b   1.000
_cell.length_c   1.000
_cell.angle_alpha   90.00
_cell.angle_beta   90.00
_cell.angle_gamma   90.00
#
_symmetry.space_group_name_H-M   'P 1'
#
loop_
_entity.id
_entity.type
_entity.pdbx_description
1 polymer ?
#
loop_
_entity_poly.entity_id
_entity_poly.type
_entity_poly.pdbx_seq_one_letter_code
_entity_poly.pdbx_strand_id
1 'polypeptide(L)'
;MTSEQFLQHLQSHAESFAAAVATNEGDWIIKGFIDVYQRIYTISVDTKIVSKVLELLLFPMFVEFGKQHGLEVELSPHQNFYPDLTFVDKEAGNKFAVDIKSTYRVDDANVNGMTLGAFTGYFRNRKSRKNTLYPYGEYQGHFVLGVIYSKPLNAIDERKQYALKDIKKIPSVIKDFQFFAQPKYRIAASRPGSGNTKNIGSTARIDHLLNGAGVFAKLGEEVYDDYWMFYLTKDMANALDIERPYTNLKTYLEYKQRGVDTLRKYEKEISSLGDDEQGGEEDTQ
;
A
#
# COMPACT_ATOMS: atom_id res chain seq x y z
N MET A 1 0.59 -4.44 -22.38
CA MET A 1 -0.13 -4.93 -21.17
C MET A 1 -0.98 -3.82 -20.56
N THR A 2 -2.24 -4.11 -20.25
CA THR A 2 -3.15 -3.19 -19.50
C THR A 2 -3.08 -3.44 -17.99
N SER A 3 -3.65 -2.53 -17.19
CA SER A 3 -3.70 -2.67 -15.73
C SER A 3 -4.50 -3.89 -15.27
N GLU A 4 -5.58 -4.24 -15.96
CA GLU A 4 -6.38 -5.43 -15.67
C GLU A 4 -5.59 -6.71 -15.96
N GLN A 5 -4.88 -6.76 -17.10
CA GLN A 5 -4.03 -7.90 -17.45
C GLN A 5 -2.90 -8.07 -16.42
N PHE A 6 -2.24 -6.97 -16.06
CA PHE A 6 -1.19 -6.98 -15.03
C PHE A 6 -1.73 -7.49 -13.69
N LEU A 7 -2.90 -7.01 -13.25
CA LEU A 7 -3.53 -7.46 -12.02
C LEU A 7 -3.83 -8.96 -12.04
N GLN A 8 -4.39 -9.48 -13.13
CA GLN A 8 -4.70 -10.90 -13.26
C GLN A 8 -3.43 -11.77 -13.17
N HIS A 9 -2.35 -11.35 -13.82
CA HIS A 9 -1.06 -12.02 -13.71
C HIS A 9 -0.53 -11.98 -12.28
N LEU A 10 -0.55 -10.82 -11.63
CA LEU A 10 -0.07 -10.67 -10.26
C LEU A 10 -0.90 -11.48 -9.26
N GLN A 11 -2.22 -11.56 -9.44
CA GLN A 11 -3.11 -12.37 -8.60
C GLN A 11 -2.83 -13.87 -8.76
N SER A 12 -2.70 -14.35 -9.99
CA SER A 12 -2.32 -15.74 -10.27
C SER A 12 -0.97 -16.09 -9.64
N HIS A 13 0.03 -15.21 -9.79
CA HIS A 13 1.35 -15.43 -9.19
C HIS A 13 1.32 -15.40 -7.66
N ALA A 14 0.40 -14.63 -7.07
CA ALA A 14 0.28 -14.50 -5.62
C ALA A 14 -0.07 -15.82 -4.92
N GLU A 15 -0.75 -16.73 -5.60
CA GLU A 15 -1.09 -18.06 -5.10
C GLU A 15 0.17 -18.92 -4.83
N SER A 16 1.27 -18.62 -5.53
CA SER A 16 2.54 -19.35 -5.40
C SER A 16 3.44 -18.84 -4.26
N PHE A 17 3.23 -17.60 -3.79
CA PHE A 17 4.15 -16.96 -2.82
C PHE A 17 4.19 -17.66 -1.46
N ALA A 18 3.07 -18.24 -1.03
CA ALA A 18 3.02 -18.94 0.26
C ALA A 18 4.04 -20.10 0.31
N ALA A 19 4.16 -20.86 -0.78
CA ALA A 19 5.10 -21.99 -0.87
C ALA A 19 6.58 -21.55 -0.84
N ALA A 20 6.87 -20.31 -1.18
CA ALA A 20 8.23 -19.77 -1.16
C ALA A 20 8.66 -19.23 0.20
N VAL A 21 7.72 -18.99 1.11
CA VAL A 21 8.02 -18.43 2.44
C VAL A 21 7.63 -19.35 3.59
N ALA A 22 6.84 -20.39 3.33
CA ALA A 22 6.34 -21.30 4.36
C ALA A 22 6.73 -22.76 4.11
N THR A 23 6.85 -23.55 5.18
CA THR A 23 6.89 -25.01 5.08
C THR A 23 5.49 -25.56 4.79
N ASN A 24 5.38 -26.86 4.53
CA ASN A 24 4.10 -27.54 4.31
C ASN A 24 3.16 -27.44 5.52
N GLU A 25 3.72 -27.27 6.72
CA GLU A 25 2.99 -27.07 7.97
C GLU A 25 2.55 -25.62 8.21
N GLY A 26 2.84 -24.71 7.26
CA GLY A 26 2.49 -23.28 7.35
C GLY A 26 3.50 -22.44 8.15
N ASP A 27 4.58 -23.05 8.64
CA ASP A 27 5.63 -22.41 9.42
C ASP A 27 6.52 -21.53 8.54
N TRP A 28 6.95 -20.38 9.06
CA TRP A 28 7.93 -19.56 8.33
C TRP A 28 9.26 -20.30 8.16
N ILE A 29 9.81 -20.28 6.95
CA ILE A 29 11.09 -20.92 6.63
C ILE A 29 12.27 -20.22 7.28
N ILE A 30 12.13 -18.92 7.60
CA ILE A 30 13.18 -18.17 8.28
C ILE A 30 13.06 -18.37 9.78
N LYS A 31 14.16 -18.82 10.38
CA LYS A 31 14.25 -19.15 11.81
C LYS A 31 15.06 -18.15 12.62
N GLY A 32 15.90 -17.35 11.97
CA GLY A 32 16.86 -16.50 12.65
C GLY A 32 17.83 -15.82 11.70
N PHE A 33 18.59 -14.87 12.24
CA PHE A 33 19.83 -14.41 11.62
C PHE A 33 20.97 -15.33 12.05
N ILE A 34 21.88 -15.66 11.14
CA ILE A 34 23.07 -16.48 11.44
C ILE A 34 24.32 -15.62 11.35
N ASP A 35 25.23 -15.77 12.31
CA ASP A 35 26.55 -15.13 12.26
C ASP A 35 27.63 -16.05 11.70
N VAL A 36 28.84 -15.49 11.50
CA VAL A 36 30.01 -16.22 10.98
C VAL A 36 30.50 -17.36 11.89
N TYR A 37 30.02 -17.40 13.14
CA TYR A 37 30.31 -18.48 14.10
C TYR A 37 29.19 -19.52 14.15
N GLN A 38 28.26 -19.48 13.19
CA GLN A 38 27.11 -20.39 13.07
C GLN A 38 26.15 -20.35 14.26
N ARG A 39 26.07 -19.20 14.95
CA ARG A 39 25.05 -18.95 15.98
C ARG A 39 23.82 -18.34 15.32
N ILE A 40 22.67 -18.90 15.63
CA ILE A 40 21.37 -18.43 15.14
C ILE A 40 20.71 -17.58 16.23
N TYR A 41 20.38 -16.34 15.88
CA TYR A 41 19.65 -15.38 16.71
C TYR A 41 18.20 -15.34 16.23
N THR A 42 17.25 -15.57 17.13
CA THR A 42 15.82 -15.53 16.80
C THR A 42 15.39 -14.16 16.29
N ILE A 43 14.39 -14.14 15.42
CA ILE A 43 13.81 -12.90 14.87
C ILE A 43 12.71 -12.39 15.81
N SER A 44 12.63 -11.07 15.97
CA SER A 44 11.50 -10.47 16.68
C SER A 44 10.22 -10.50 15.83
N VAL A 45 9.07 -10.57 16.49
CA VAL A 45 7.75 -10.38 15.83
C VAL A 45 7.48 -8.93 15.41
N ASP A 46 8.46 -8.03 15.58
CA ASP A 46 8.40 -6.67 15.08
C ASP A 46 8.05 -6.65 13.58
N THR A 47 7.00 -5.90 13.25
CA THR A 47 6.41 -5.93 11.91
C THR A 47 7.34 -5.33 10.86
N LYS A 48 8.28 -4.45 11.21
CA LYS A 48 9.24 -3.89 10.24
C LYS A 48 10.29 -4.93 9.87
N ILE A 49 10.78 -5.70 10.85
CA ILE A 49 11.73 -6.79 10.58
C ILE A 49 11.06 -7.86 9.72
N VAL A 50 9.87 -8.33 10.13
CA VAL A 50 9.10 -9.32 9.36
C VAL A 50 8.84 -8.84 7.93
N SER A 51 8.37 -7.59 7.77
CA SER A 51 8.08 -7.04 6.44
C SER A 51 9.32 -7.03 5.55
N LYS A 52 10.47 -6.61 6.08
CA LYS A 52 11.69 -6.53 5.27
C LYS A 52 12.22 -7.90 4.88
N VAL A 53 12.14 -8.89 5.76
CA VAL A 53 12.56 -10.25 5.43
C VAL A 53 11.62 -10.87 4.38
N LEU A 54 10.30 -10.67 4.50
CA LEU A 54 9.35 -11.13 3.48
C LEU A 54 9.62 -10.48 2.12
N GLU A 55 9.85 -9.17 2.08
CA GLU A 55 10.23 -8.45 0.85
C GLU A 55 11.46 -9.09 0.17
N LEU A 56 12.53 -9.36 0.93
CA LEU A 56 13.76 -9.98 0.43
C LEU A 56 13.55 -11.39 -0.12
N LEU A 57 12.69 -12.19 0.53
CA LEU A 57 12.37 -13.54 0.07
C LEU A 57 11.60 -13.55 -1.25
N LEU A 58 10.79 -12.53 -1.50
CA LEU A 58 9.92 -12.45 -2.67
C LEU A 58 10.63 -11.86 -3.90
N PHE A 59 11.75 -11.15 -3.74
CA PHE A 59 12.49 -10.55 -4.85
C PHE A 59 12.82 -11.50 -6.01
N PRO A 60 13.37 -12.71 -5.79
CA PRO A 60 13.62 -13.65 -6.88
C PRO A 60 12.35 -13.99 -7.67
N MET A 61 11.21 -14.08 -6.98
CA MET A 61 9.93 -14.41 -7.61
C MET A 61 9.35 -13.24 -8.41
N PHE A 62 9.62 -12.00 -8.02
CA PHE A 62 9.26 -10.83 -8.83
C PHE A 62 10.10 -10.72 -10.10
N VAL A 63 11.39 -11.02 -10.00
CA VAL A 63 12.26 -11.07 -11.19
C VAL A 63 11.79 -12.15 -12.16
N GLU A 64 11.41 -13.32 -11.65
CA GLU A 64 10.85 -14.41 -12.45
C GLU A 64 9.50 -14.01 -13.08
N PHE A 65 8.59 -13.44 -12.29
CA PHE A 65 7.32 -12.89 -12.78
C PHE A 65 7.54 -11.88 -13.92
N GLY A 66 8.49 -10.96 -13.75
CA GLY A 66 8.80 -9.98 -14.77
C GLY A 66 9.27 -10.62 -16.06
N LYS A 67 10.20 -11.58 -15.99
CA LYS A 67 10.68 -12.33 -17.17
C LYS A 67 9.55 -13.07 -17.88
N GLN A 68 8.68 -13.75 -17.14
CA GLN A 68 7.59 -14.56 -17.69
C GLN A 68 6.57 -13.73 -18.47
N HIS A 69 6.34 -12.48 -18.04
CA HIS A 69 5.32 -11.61 -18.63
C HIS A 69 5.89 -10.45 -19.47
N GLY A 70 7.18 -10.50 -19.84
CA GLY A 70 7.80 -9.48 -20.69
C GLY A 70 7.97 -8.11 -20.01
N LEU A 71 8.09 -8.10 -18.68
CA LEU A 71 8.26 -6.91 -17.86
C LEU A 71 9.72 -6.77 -17.40
N GLU A 72 10.18 -5.53 -17.26
CA GLU A 72 11.37 -5.17 -16.50
C GLU A 72 10.97 -4.82 -15.06
N VAL A 73 11.79 -5.19 -14.08
CA VAL A 73 11.52 -4.91 -12.65
C VAL A 73 12.57 -3.96 -12.13
N GLU A 74 12.12 -2.80 -11.66
CA GLU A 74 12.95 -1.79 -11.03
C GLU A 74 12.65 -1.73 -9.54
N LEU A 75 13.68 -1.86 -8.72
CA LEU A 75 13.59 -1.67 -7.28
C LEU A 75 13.74 -0.20 -6.94
N SER A 76 13.04 0.24 -5.89
CA SER A 76 13.19 1.59 -5.36
C SER A 76 14.66 1.88 -4.97
N PRO A 77 15.31 2.95 -5.51
CA PRO A 77 16.73 3.20 -5.31
C PRO A 77 17.07 3.77 -3.93
N HIS A 78 16.06 4.24 -3.20
CA HIS A 78 16.22 4.95 -1.93
C HIS A 78 15.18 4.49 -0.91
N GLN A 79 15.56 4.55 0.37
CA GLN A 79 14.58 4.37 1.45
C GLN A 79 13.49 5.46 1.36
N ASN A 80 12.25 5.08 1.67
CA ASN A 80 11.07 5.97 1.65
C ASN A 80 10.66 6.49 0.25
N PHE A 81 10.98 5.76 -0.81
CA PHE A 81 10.47 6.02 -2.16
C PHE A 81 9.36 5.04 -2.51
N TYR A 82 8.28 5.57 -3.07
CA TYR A 82 7.19 4.79 -3.65
C TYR A 82 7.49 4.44 -5.13
N PRO A 83 7.00 3.30 -5.65
CA PRO A 83 6.62 2.07 -4.94
C PRO A 83 7.85 1.24 -4.52
N ASP A 84 7.63 0.13 -3.81
CA ASP A 84 8.69 -0.86 -3.55
C ASP A 84 9.24 -1.46 -4.88
N LEU A 85 8.32 -1.76 -5.82
CA LEU A 85 8.62 -2.32 -7.13
C LEU A 85 7.91 -1.52 -8.23
N THR A 86 8.65 -1.17 -9.28
CA THR A 86 8.06 -0.72 -10.56
C THR A 86 8.24 -1.81 -11.59
N PHE A 87 7.15 -2.25 -12.22
CA PHE A 87 7.19 -3.11 -13.39
C PHE A 87 6.97 -2.27 -14.64
N VAL A 88 7.85 -2.42 -15.62
CA VAL A 88 7.76 -1.72 -16.91
C VAL A 88 7.53 -2.73 -18.02
N ASP A 89 6.44 -2.56 -18.76
CA ASP A 89 6.17 -3.33 -19.97
C ASP A 89 7.20 -2.98 -21.05
N LYS A 90 7.96 -3.98 -21.52
CA LYS A 90 9.03 -3.78 -22.50
C LYS A 90 8.52 -3.41 -23.89
N GLU A 91 7.27 -3.72 -24.22
CA GLU A 91 6.67 -3.40 -25.51
C GLU A 91 6.03 -2.01 -25.49
N ALA A 92 5.15 -1.76 -24.53
CA ALA A 92 4.35 -0.53 -24.47
C ALA A 92 4.96 0.59 -23.61
N GLY A 93 5.94 0.28 -22.75
CA GLY A 93 6.49 1.23 -21.78
C GLY A 93 5.56 1.58 -20.61
N ASN A 94 4.42 0.87 -20.49
CA ASN A 94 3.46 1.02 -19.40
C ASN A 94 4.11 0.67 -18.06
N LYS A 95 3.88 1.50 -17.04
CA LYS A 95 4.45 1.32 -15.70
C LYS A 95 3.38 0.89 -14.72
N PHE A 96 3.69 -0.11 -13.90
CA PHE A 96 2.83 -0.61 -12.84
C PHE A 96 3.56 -0.52 -11.50
N ALA A 97 2.94 0.16 -10.54
CA ALA A 97 3.48 0.30 -9.21
C ALA A 97 2.99 -0.84 -8.32
N VAL A 98 3.90 -1.60 -7.70
CA VAL A 98 3.56 -2.66 -6.75
C VAL A 98 4.22 -2.37 -5.42
N ASP A 99 3.39 -2.24 -4.39
CA ASP A 99 3.79 -1.95 -3.03
C ASP A 99 3.58 -3.21 -2.18
N ILE A 100 4.62 -3.68 -1.49
CA ILE A 100 4.55 -4.88 -0.68
C ILE A 100 4.10 -4.47 0.71
N LYS A 101 3.06 -5.13 1.22
CA LYS A 101 2.48 -4.80 2.51
C LYS A 101 2.22 -6.05 3.32
N SER A 102 2.58 -5.99 4.60
CA SER A 102 2.34 -7.08 5.53
C SER A 102 1.43 -6.65 6.66
N THR A 103 0.64 -7.58 7.17
CA THR A 103 -0.18 -7.38 8.36
C THR A 103 -0.39 -8.71 9.07
N TYR A 104 -0.80 -8.64 10.33
CA TYR A 104 -1.06 -9.83 11.13
C TYR A 104 -2.54 -9.92 11.50
N ARG A 105 -3.03 -11.17 11.63
CA ARG A 105 -4.39 -11.45 12.12
C ARG A 105 -4.52 -11.02 13.57
N VAL A 106 -5.63 -10.34 13.89
CA VAL A 106 -6.04 -10.04 15.27
C VAL A 106 -7.12 -11.01 15.75
N ASP A 107 -7.92 -11.51 14.81
CA ASP A 107 -8.89 -12.58 14.99
C ASP A 107 -9.09 -13.31 13.63
N ASP A 108 -10.03 -14.26 13.56
CA ASP A 108 -10.28 -15.06 12.36
C ASP A 108 -10.82 -14.25 11.17
N ALA A 109 -11.42 -13.09 11.42
CA ALA A 109 -12.05 -12.24 10.40
C ALA A 109 -11.26 -10.95 10.11
N ASN A 110 -10.39 -10.53 11.03
CA ASN A 110 -9.74 -9.22 10.99
C ASN A 110 -8.23 -9.29 11.12
N VAL A 111 -7.58 -8.31 10.50
CA VAL A 111 -6.16 -7.98 10.67
C VAL A 111 -6.00 -6.68 11.43
N ASN A 112 -4.78 -6.41 11.88
CA ASN A 112 -4.43 -5.12 12.49
C ASN A 112 -4.57 -3.93 11.51
N GLY A 113 -4.62 -4.21 10.21
CA GLY A 113 -4.59 -3.20 9.14
C GLY A 113 -3.17 -2.94 8.64
N MET A 114 -3.06 -2.21 7.54
CA MET A 114 -1.80 -1.80 6.93
C MET A 114 -1.86 -0.35 6.44
N THR A 115 -0.70 0.30 6.36
CA THR A 115 -0.56 1.62 5.75
C THR A 115 -0.35 1.48 4.25
N LEU A 116 -1.17 2.14 3.44
CA LEU A 116 -1.11 2.14 1.98
C LEU A 116 -0.35 3.36 1.45
N GLY A 117 0.72 3.79 2.12
CA GLY A 117 1.49 4.97 1.74
C GLY A 117 0.77 6.31 1.97
N ALA A 118 1.49 7.40 1.71
CA ALA A 118 1.06 8.75 2.07
C ALA A 118 -0.07 9.27 1.16
N PHE A 119 -0.99 10.07 1.73
CA PHE A 119 -1.97 10.86 0.96
C PHE A 119 -1.55 12.32 0.75
N THR A 120 -0.31 12.66 1.13
CA THR A 120 0.35 13.95 0.90
C THR A 120 1.52 13.79 -0.08
N GLY A 121 2.25 14.86 -0.38
CA GLY A 121 3.46 14.78 -1.21
C GLY A 121 3.14 14.33 -2.63
N TYR A 122 3.81 13.26 -3.10
CA TYR A 122 3.62 12.69 -4.45
C TYR A 122 2.16 12.30 -4.74
N PHE A 123 1.36 11.99 -3.72
CA PHE A 123 -0.04 11.63 -3.92
C PHE A 123 -0.88 12.85 -4.35
N ARG A 124 -0.61 14.03 -3.77
CA ARG A 124 -1.31 15.27 -4.17
C ARG A 124 -0.67 15.92 -5.39
N ASN A 125 0.66 15.92 -5.45
CA ASN A 125 1.41 16.38 -6.61
C ASN A 125 1.81 15.19 -7.48
N ARG A 126 0.90 14.78 -8.36
CA ARG A 126 1.06 13.60 -9.23
C ARG A 126 2.22 13.70 -10.22
N LYS A 127 2.75 14.90 -10.47
CA LYS A 127 3.90 15.18 -11.35
C LYS A 127 5.24 15.20 -10.59
N SER A 128 5.21 15.21 -9.26
CA SER A 128 6.41 15.24 -8.42
C SER A 128 7.19 13.94 -8.50
N ARG A 129 8.53 14.05 -8.52
CA ARG A 129 9.47 12.92 -8.32
C ARG A 129 9.98 12.82 -6.88
N LYS A 130 9.54 13.72 -5.99
CA LYS A 130 9.91 13.67 -4.57
C LYS A 130 9.27 12.45 -3.91
N ASN A 131 10.11 11.56 -3.37
CA ASN A 131 9.72 10.32 -2.69
C ASN A 131 8.95 9.32 -3.58
N THR A 132 9.15 9.36 -4.91
CA THR A 132 8.58 8.40 -5.85
C THR A 132 9.54 8.15 -7.01
N LEU A 133 9.65 6.92 -7.50
CA LEU A 133 10.60 6.56 -8.58
C LEU A 133 10.24 7.27 -9.89
N TYR A 134 8.97 7.12 -10.30
CA TYR A 134 8.34 7.92 -11.34
C TYR A 134 7.22 8.77 -10.73
N PRO A 135 6.84 9.90 -11.36
CA PRO A 135 5.65 10.64 -10.96
C PRO A 135 4.43 9.72 -10.82
N TYR A 136 3.65 9.91 -9.76
CA TYR A 136 2.53 9.00 -9.47
C TYR A 136 1.56 8.87 -10.65
N GLY A 137 1.32 9.96 -11.41
CA GLY A 137 0.44 9.95 -12.58
C GLY A 137 1.00 9.25 -13.83
N GLU A 138 2.26 8.79 -13.83
CA GLU A 138 2.84 8.02 -14.94
C GLU A 138 2.58 6.51 -14.83
N TYR A 139 2.06 6.03 -13.70
CA TYR A 139 1.71 4.63 -13.52
C TYR A 139 0.30 4.37 -14.04
N GLN A 140 0.14 3.30 -14.82
CA GLN A 140 -1.16 2.85 -15.31
C GLN A 140 -2.00 2.16 -14.22
N GLY A 141 -1.34 1.70 -13.14
CA GLY A 141 -2.01 1.05 -12.03
C GLY A 141 -1.14 1.02 -10.77
N HIS A 142 -1.80 1.16 -9.63
CA HIS A 142 -1.21 1.12 -8.31
C HIS A 142 -1.74 -0.10 -7.57
N PHE A 143 -0.88 -1.09 -7.35
CA PHE A 143 -1.23 -2.36 -6.77
C PHE A 143 -0.54 -2.57 -5.43
N VAL A 144 -1.21 -3.34 -4.58
CA VAL A 144 -0.68 -3.81 -3.31
C VAL A 144 -0.58 -5.32 -3.40
N LEU A 145 0.63 -5.83 -3.19
CA LEU A 145 0.84 -7.23 -2.87
C LEU A 145 0.86 -7.36 -1.35
N GLY A 146 -0.24 -7.87 -0.82
CA GLY A 146 -0.44 -8.02 0.61
C GLY A 146 -0.10 -9.43 1.09
N VAL A 147 0.46 -9.52 2.29
CA VAL A 147 0.66 -10.77 3.03
C VAL A 147 0.05 -10.66 4.42
N ILE A 148 -0.84 -11.61 4.72
CA ILE A 148 -1.48 -11.79 6.03
C ILE A 148 -0.82 -12.98 6.70
N TYR A 149 -0.40 -12.84 7.96
CA TYR A 149 0.17 -13.94 8.76
C TYR A 149 -0.41 -13.97 10.17
N SER A 150 -0.27 -15.10 10.85
CA SER A 150 -0.57 -15.25 12.27
C SER A 150 0.69 -15.10 13.11
N LYS A 151 0.58 -14.47 14.28
CA LYS A 151 1.60 -14.53 15.32
C LYS A 151 1.39 -15.79 16.17
N PRO A 152 2.44 -16.41 16.72
CA PRO A 152 2.29 -17.52 17.65
C PRO A 152 1.56 -17.07 18.92
N LEU A 153 0.83 -18.00 19.55
CA LEU A 153 0.13 -17.75 20.81
C LEU A 153 1.09 -17.46 21.97
N ASN A 154 2.26 -18.09 21.94
CA ASN A 154 3.28 -17.94 22.97
C ASN A 154 4.38 -16.99 22.50
N ALA A 155 4.81 -16.09 23.39
CA ALA A 155 5.95 -15.23 23.15
C ALA A 155 7.21 -16.10 22.96
N ILE A 156 7.96 -15.82 21.89
CA ILE A 156 9.26 -16.44 21.65
C ILE A 156 10.29 -15.65 22.44
N ASP A 157 11.15 -16.36 23.16
CA ASP A 157 12.24 -15.72 23.91
C ASP A 157 13.33 -15.26 22.94
N GLU A 158 13.26 -13.99 22.55
CA GLU A 158 14.17 -13.35 21.60
C GLU A 158 15.64 -13.30 22.10
N ARG A 159 15.89 -13.59 23.39
CA ARG A 159 17.22 -13.60 23.99
C ARG A 159 17.97 -14.92 23.74
N LYS A 160 17.27 -15.94 23.25
CA LYS A 160 17.87 -17.26 23.02
C LYS A 160 18.72 -17.27 21.76
N GLN A 161 19.85 -17.94 21.86
CA GLN A 161 20.69 -18.32 20.73
C GLN A 161 20.58 -19.82 20.50
N TYR A 162 20.65 -20.22 19.24
CA TYR A 162 20.56 -21.61 18.82
C TYR A 162 21.79 -21.99 18.01
N ALA A 163 22.22 -23.25 18.12
CA ALA A 163 23.24 -23.81 17.23
C ALA A 163 22.60 -24.21 15.90
N LEU A 164 23.37 -24.18 14.81
CA LEU A 164 22.89 -24.57 13.47
C LEU A 164 22.25 -25.97 13.42
N LYS A 165 22.80 -26.94 14.16
CA LYS A 165 22.24 -28.29 14.28
C LYS A 165 20.80 -28.33 14.83
N ASP A 166 20.38 -27.29 15.55
CA ASP A 166 19.08 -27.17 16.18
C ASP A 166 18.10 -26.30 15.37
N ILE A 167 18.44 -25.90 14.13
CA ILE A 167 17.62 -25.01 13.29
C ILE A 167 16.16 -25.47 13.16
N LYS A 168 15.92 -26.79 13.03
CA LYS A 168 14.56 -27.36 12.92
C LYS A 168 13.75 -27.28 14.22
N LYS A 169 14.39 -27.02 15.36
CA LYS A 169 13.75 -26.88 16.67
C LYS A 169 13.42 -25.42 17.00
N ILE A 170 13.87 -24.47 16.18
CA ILE A 170 13.61 -23.05 16.41
C ILE A 170 12.15 -22.76 16.05
N PRO A 171 11.36 -22.20 16.99
CA PRO A 171 9.96 -21.88 16.73
C PRO A 171 9.84 -20.76 15.69
N SER A 172 8.84 -20.87 14.80
CA SER A 172 8.51 -19.81 13.85
C SER A 172 7.87 -18.62 14.57
N VAL A 173 8.33 -17.41 14.26
CA VAL A 173 7.80 -16.17 14.85
C VAL A 173 6.52 -15.68 14.18
N ILE A 174 6.22 -16.23 13.01
CA ILE A 174 4.99 -16.00 12.23
C ILE A 174 4.67 -17.29 11.45
N LYS A 175 3.41 -17.46 11.07
CA LYS A 175 2.93 -18.64 10.33
C LYS A 175 1.61 -18.35 9.59
N ASP A 176 1.06 -19.34 8.90
CA ASP A 176 -0.27 -19.33 8.28
C ASP A 176 -0.44 -18.19 7.25
N PHE A 177 0.47 -18.11 6.27
CA PHE A 177 0.51 -17.02 5.31
C PHE A 177 -0.66 -17.06 4.31
N GLN A 178 -1.26 -15.90 4.03
CA GLN A 178 -2.19 -15.69 2.94
C GLN A 178 -1.77 -14.47 2.13
N PHE A 179 -1.48 -14.68 0.85
CA PHE A 179 -1.10 -13.63 -0.08
C PHE A 179 -2.31 -13.15 -0.87
N PHE A 180 -2.32 -11.88 -1.24
CA PHE A 180 -3.32 -11.30 -2.13
C PHE A 180 -2.73 -10.16 -2.96
N ALA A 181 -3.27 -9.94 -4.14
CA ALA A 181 -2.95 -8.77 -4.96
C ALA A 181 -4.23 -8.01 -5.30
N GLN A 182 -4.24 -6.70 -5.03
CA GLN A 182 -5.39 -5.85 -5.32
C GLN A 182 -4.95 -4.44 -5.74
N PRO A 183 -5.74 -3.73 -6.56
CA PRO A 183 -5.59 -2.29 -6.73
C PRO A 183 -5.68 -1.60 -5.37
N LYS A 184 -4.80 -0.64 -5.13
CA LYS A 184 -4.66 0.09 -3.87
C LYS A 184 -5.98 0.68 -3.39
N TYR A 185 -6.75 1.31 -4.28
CA TYR A 185 -8.03 1.93 -3.92
C TYR A 185 -9.07 0.91 -3.46
N ARG A 186 -9.08 -0.30 -4.03
CA ARG A 186 -10.07 -1.35 -3.71
C ARG A 186 -9.93 -1.92 -2.31
N ILE A 187 -8.80 -1.74 -1.66
CA ILE A 187 -8.56 -2.20 -0.28
C ILE A 187 -8.38 -1.05 0.71
N ALA A 188 -8.45 0.21 0.26
CA ALA A 188 -8.33 1.36 1.12
C ALA A 188 -9.55 1.52 2.04
N ALA A 189 -9.30 1.92 3.28
CA ALA A 189 -10.31 2.47 4.17
C ALA A 189 -10.45 3.98 3.94
N SER A 190 -11.53 4.58 4.45
CA SER A 190 -11.73 6.03 4.44
C SER A 190 -11.12 6.74 5.66
N ARG A 191 -10.15 6.10 6.33
CA ARG A 191 -9.51 6.57 7.57
C ARG A 191 -7.99 6.42 7.48
N PRO A 192 -7.22 7.31 8.13
CA PRO A 192 -5.77 7.20 8.13
C PRO A 192 -5.30 5.89 8.76
N GLY A 193 -4.23 5.30 8.22
CA GLY A 193 -3.62 4.06 8.72
C GLY A 193 -2.64 4.29 9.88
N SER A 194 -2.24 5.53 10.11
CA SER A 194 -1.33 5.94 11.17
C SER A 194 -1.61 7.38 11.61
N GLY A 195 -1.44 7.66 12.90
CA GLY A 195 -1.75 8.97 13.48
C GLY A 195 -0.70 10.05 13.21
N ASN A 196 0.57 9.66 13.07
CA ASN A 196 1.72 10.59 12.93
C ASN A 196 2.20 10.73 11.49
N THR A 197 2.24 9.63 10.74
CA THR A 197 2.62 9.57 9.34
C THR A 197 1.32 9.57 8.53
N LYS A 198 1.11 10.61 7.71
CA LYS A 198 -0.13 10.90 6.97
C LYS A 198 -0.39 9.86 5.87
N ASN A 199 -0.65 8.62 6.28
CA ASN A 199 -0.84 7.45 5.42
C ASN A 199 -2.31 7.06 5.32
N ILE A 200 -2.67 6.57 4.14
CA ILE A 200 -3.94 5.91 3.86
C ILE A 200 -3.97 4.59 4.63
N GLY A 201 -5.08 4.27 5.30
CA GLY A 201 -5.27 2.97 5.94
C GLY A 201 -5.93 1.96 5.01
N SER A 202 -5.70 0.67 5.23
CA SER A 202 -6.46 -0.40 4.59
C SER A 202 -7.77 -0.72 5.34
N THR A 203 -8.66 -1.46 4.68
CA THR A 203 -9.68 -2.25 5.40
C THR A 203 -9.01 -3.25 6.34
N ALA A 204 -9.65 -3.50 7.48
CA ALA A 204 -9.19 -4.46 8.47
C ALA A 204 -9.79 -5.87 8.27
N ARG A 205 -10.87 -6.00 7.49
CA ARG A 205 -11.50 -7.29 7.25
C ARG A 205 -10.73 -8.11 6.22
N ILE A 206 -10.41 -9.35 6.57
CA ILE A 206 -9.64 -10.28 5.73
C ILE A 206 -10.37 -10.53 4.40
N ASP A 207 -11.66 -10.82 4.43
CA ASP A 207 -12.48 -11.07 3.23
C ASP A 207 -12.45 -9.88 2.25
N HIS A 208 -12.47 -8.65 2.77
CA HIS A 208 -12.38 -7.46 1.93
C HIS A 208 -10.99 -7.23 1.34
N LEU A 209 -9.92 -7.61 2.05
CA LEU A 209 -8.55 -7.57 1.51
C LEU A 209 -8.40 -8.58 0.36
N LEU A 210 -8.79 -9.83 0.60
CA LEU A 210 -8.65 -10.91 -0.38
C LEU A 210 -9.46 -10.62 -1.66
N ASN A 211 -10.69 -10.13 -1.52
CA ASN A 211 -11.61 -9.93 -2.65
C ASN A 211 -11.59 -8.50 -3.24
N GLY A 212 -10.78 -7.59 -2.70
CA GLY A 212 -10.74 -6.19 -3.13
C GLY A 212 -12.10 -5.51 -2.98
N ALA A 213 -12.73 -5.69 -1.81
CA ALA A 213 -14.09 -5.24 -1.49
C ALA A 213 -14.12 -4.14 -0.41
N GLY A 214 -13.06 -3.32 -0.33
CA GLY A 214 -12.99 -2.14 0.50
C GLY A 214 -14.02 -1.07 0.12
N VAL A 215 -14.12 -0.01 0.92
CA VAL A 215 -15.21 0.98 0.81
C VAL A 215 -15.21 1.74 -0.52
N PHE A 216 -14.04 1.90 -1.16
CA PHE A 216 -13.91 2.56 -2.46
C PHE A 216 -14.07 1.60 -3.64
N ALA A 217 -14.13 0.28 -3.44
CA ALA A 217 -14.21 -0.68 -4.55
C ALA A 217 -15.47 -0.48 -5.42
N LYS A 218 -16.59 -0.06 -4.81
CA LYS A 218 -17.84 0.27 -5.52
C LYS A 218 -17.91 1.73 -5.98
N LEU A 219 -17.08 2.61 -5.42
CA LEU A 219 -17.09 4.05 -5.69
C LEU A 219 -16.15 4.42 -6.84
N GLY A 220 -15.16 3.57 -7.14
CA GLY A 220 -14.16 3.80 -8.18
C GLY A 220 -12.93 4.55 -7.67
N GLU A 221 -11.88 4.53 -8.50
CA GLU A 221 -10.60 5.16 -8.19
C GLU A 221 -10.70 6.69 -8.15
N GLU A 222 -11.57 7.29 -8.97
CA GLU A 222 -11.80 8.75 -9.01
C GLU A 222 -12.27 9.30 -7.64
N VAL A 223 -13.22 8.62 -7.00
CA VAL A 223 -13.72 9.02 -5.68
C VAL A 223 -12.65 8.79 -4.61
N TYR A 224 -11.87 7.71 -4.72
CA TYR A 224 -10.75 7.44 -3.81
C TYR A 224 -9.68 8.53 -3.90
N ASP A 225 -9.32 8.93 -5.12
CA ASP A 225 -8.29 9.92 -5.38
C ASP A 225 -8.71 11.29 -4.88
N ASP A 226 -9.90 11.77 -5.24
CA ASP A 226 -10.42 13.06 -4.74
C ASP A 226 -10.52 13.06 -3.21
N TYR A 227 -11.12 12.01 -2.64
CA TYR A 227 -11.27 11.88 -1.19
C TYR A 227 -9.93 12.02 -0.47
N TRP A 228 -8.88 11.34 -0.92
CA TRP A 228 -7.58 11.35 -0.24
C TRP A 228 -6.72 12.57 -0.58
N MET A 229 -6.85 13.13 -1.79
CA MET A 229 -6.16 14.36 -2.18
C MET A 229 -6.56 15.55 -1.30
N PHE A 230 -7.84 15.67 -0.98
CA PHE A 230 -8.36 16.79 -0.18
C PHE A 230 -8.56 16.46 1.30
N TYR A 231 -8.31 15.22 1.73
CA TYR A 231 -8.48 14.83 3.13
C TYR A 231 -7.49 15.58 4.03
N LEU A 232 -7.99 16.29 5.04
CA LEU A 232 -7.15 16.92 6.06
C LEU A 232 -7.21 16.11 7.35
N THR A 233 -6.05 15.88 7.98
CA THR A 233 -5.99 15.47 9.39
C THR A 233 -6.29 16.67 10.29
N LYS A 234 -6.49 16.42 11.59
CA LYS A 234 -6.75 17.49 12.56
C LYS A 234 -5.59 18.49 12.63
N ASP A 235 -4.35 18.02 12.67
CA ASP A 235 -3.16 18.87 12.66
C ASP A 235 -3.05 19.71 11.38
N MET A 236 -3.40 19.15 10.21
CA MET A 236 -3.38 19.89 8.95
C MET A 236 -4.41 21.02 8.90
N ALA A 237 -5.64 20.74 9.33
CA ALA A 237 -6.69 21.75 9.37
C ALA A 237 -6.37 22.86 10.38
N ASN A 238 -5.87 22.49 11.56
CA ASN A 238 -5.41 23.45 12.56
C ASN A 238 -4.26 24.34 12.05
N ALA A 239 -3.29 23.75 11.32
CA ALA A 239 -2.17 24.51 10.75
C ALA A 239 -2.60 25.51 9.67
N LEU A 240 -3.77 25.30 9.07
CA LEU A 240 -4.38 26.17 8.06
C LEU A 240 -5.44 27.12 8.67
N ASP A 241 -5.68 27.05 9.97
CA ASP A 241 -6.75 27.77 10.68
C ASP A 241 -8.15 27.58 10.07
N ILE A 242 -8.45 26.34 9.66
CA ILE A 242 -9.77 25.96 9.10
C ILE A 242 -10.38 24.77 9.83
N GLU A 243 -11.70 24.67 9.78
CA GLU A 243 -12.39 23.43 10.14
C GLU A 243 -12.13 22.35 9.08
N ARG A 244 -12.04 21.09 9.50
CA ARG A 244 -11.91 19.96 8.58
C ARG A 244 -13.14 19.87 7.66
N PRO A 245 -12.96 19.88 6.33
CA PRO A 245 -14.08 19.78 5.39
C PRO A 245 -14.92 18.50 5.57
N TYR A 246 -14.26 17.38 5.86
CA TYR A 246 -14.89 16.08 6.10
C TYR A 246 -13.95 15.14 6.89
N THR A 247 -14.51 14.07 7.45
CA THR A 247 -13.76 13.08 8.24
C THR A 247 -14.03 11.61 7.85
N ASN A 248 -15.07 11.39 7.05
CA ASN A 248 -15.50 10.09 6.56
C ASN A 248 -16.31 10.27 5.26
N LEU A 249 -16.63 9.16 4.58
CA LEU A 249 -17.36 9.19 3.30
C LEU A 249 -18.73 9.87 3.35
N LYS A 250 -19.46 9.78 4.46
CA LYS A 250 -20.76 10.45 4.61
C LYS A 250 -20.58 11.96 4.63
N THR A 251 -19.69 12.46 5.50
CA THR A 251 -19.38 13.90 5.58
C THR A 251 -18.71 14.43 4.31
N TYR A 252 -18.00 13.58 3.57
CA TYR A 252 -17.42 13.94 2.27
C TYR A 252 -18.50 14.17 1.21
N LEU A 253 -19.51 13.30 1.16
CA LEU A 253 -20.66 13.49 0.28
C LEU A 253 -21.40 14.80 0.61
N GLU A 254 -21.67 15.04 1.89
CA GLU A 254 -22.28 16.30 2.38
C GLU A 254 -21.45 17.53 1.97
N TYR A 255 -20.13 17.46 2.13
CA TYR A 255 -19.20 18.51 1.73
C TYR A 255 -19.26 18.81 0.23
N LYS A 256 -19.20 17.78 -0.62
CA LYS A 256 -19.29 17.93 -2.08
C LYS A 256 -20.65 18.47 -2.52
N GLN A 257 -21.74 17.98 -1.92
CA GLN A 257 -23.10 18.44 -2.21
C GLN A 257 -23.26 19.93 -1.93
N ARG A 258 -22.81 20.41 -0.76
CA ARG A 258 -22.85 21.83 -0.41
C ARG A 258 -22.10 22.71 -1.41
N GLY A 259 -20.95 22.24 -1.91
CA GLY A 259 -20.19 22.93 -2.96
C GLY A 259 -20.99 23.03 -4.26
N VAL A 260 -21.54 21.92 -4.74
CA VAL A 260 -22.38 21.87 -5.95
C VAL A 260 -23.61 22.76 -5.83
N ASP A 261 -24.31 22.73 -4.70
CA ASP A 261 -25.50 23.55 -4.46
C ASP A 261 -25.17 25.05 -4.45
N THR A 262 -24.02 25.41 -3.87
CA THR A 262 -23.53 26.80 -3.88
C THR A 262 -23.24 27.26 -5.31
N LEU A 263 -22.55 26.45 -6.11
CA LEU A 263 -22.24 26.78 -7.51
C LEU A 263 -23.50 26.90 -8.36
N ARG A 264 -24.46 25.97 -8.21
CA ARG A 264 -25.74 26.02 -8.93
C ARG A 264 -26.54 27.28 -8.63
N LYS A 265 -26.50 27.79 -7.40
CA LYS A 265 -27.20 29.02 -7.01
C LYS A 265 -26.73 30.24 -7.84
N TYR A 266 -25.45 30.30 -8.18
CA TYR A 266 -24.83 31.43 -8.87
C TYR A 266 -24.41 31.09 -10.32
N GLU A 267 -24.89 29.99 -10.89
CA GLU A 267 -24.45 29.47 -12.18
C GLU A 267 -24.53 30.52 -13.30
N LYS A 268 -25.66 31.22 -13.43
CA LYS A 268 -25.85 32.26 -14.46
C LYS A 268 -24.89 33.43 -14.31
N GLU A 269 -24.66 33.87 -13.07
CA GLU A 269 -23.76 34.98 -12.77
C GLU A 269 -22.32 34.57 -13.08
N ILE A 270 -21.89 33.40 -12.59
CA ILE A 270 -20.55 32.84 -12.84
C ILE A 270 -20.29 32.68 -14.34
N SER A 271 -21.24 32.13 -15.10
CA SER A 271 -21.08 31.96 -16.55
C SER A 271 -20.98 33.29 -17.31
N SER A 272 -21.55 34.37 -16.78
CA SER A 272 -21.47 35.70 -17.41
C SER A 272 -20.18 36.47 -17.12
N LEU A 273 -19.40 36.03 -16.12
CA LEU A 273 -18.13 36.67 -15.72
C LEU A 273 -16.89 36.10 -16.43
N GLY A 274 -17.06 35.06 -17.25
CA GLY A 274 -15.97 34.22 -17.77
C GLY A 274 -14.98 34.86 -18.76
N ASP A 275 -15.20 36.10 -19.20
CA ASP A 275 -14.41 36.75 -20.25
C ASP A 275 -13.60 37.99 -19.79
N ASP A 276 -13.79 38.49 -18.56
CA ASP A 276 -13.25 39.79 -18.14
C ASP A 276 -11.95 39.74 -17.31
N GLU A 277 -11.57 38.57 -16.76
CA GLU A 277 -10.33 38.40 -15.99
C GLU A 277 -9.20 37.87 -16.88
N GLN A 278 -8.53 38.75 -17.63
CA GLN A 278 -7.24 38.42 -18.27
C GLN A 278 -6.21 38.09 -17.18
N GLY A 279 -5.76 36.84 -17.18
CA GLY A 279 -4.89 36.26 -16.16
C GLY A 279 -3.62 37.08 -15.93
N GLY A 280 -3.45 37.53 -14.69
CA GLY A 280 -2.13 37.85 -14.17
C GLY A 280 -1.29 36.57 -14.17
N GLU A 281 -0.11 36.63 -14.77
CA GLU A 281 0.92 35.60 -14.62
C GLU A 281 1.21 35.39 -13.13
N GLU A 282 0.71 34.31 -12.54
CA GLU A 282 1.20 33.85 -11.23
C GLU A 282 2.19 32.70 -11.42
N ASP A 283 3.47 33.12 -11.35
CA ASP A 283 4.66 32.44 -10.84
C ASP A 283 5.12 31.11 -11.46
N THR A 284 6.01 31.25 -12.45
CA THR A 284 7.24 30.45 -12.52
C THR A 284 8.20 30.83 -11.40
N GLN A 285 8.30 29.99 -10.35
CA GLN A 285 9.53 29.76 -9.56
C GLN A 285 9.61 28.31 -9.11
#